data_AF-A0A7X0VS50-F1
#
_entry.id   AF-A0A7X0VS50-F1
#
_cell.length_a   1.000
_cell.length_b   1.000
_cell.length_c   1.000
_cell.angle_alpha   90.00
_cell.angle_beta   90.00
_cell.angle_gamma   90.00
#
_symmetry.space_group_name_H-M   'P 1'
#
loop_
_entity.id
_entity.type
_entity.pdbx_description
1 polymer ?
#
loop_
_entity_poly.entity_id
_entity_poly.type
_entity_poly.pdbx_seq_one_letter_code
_entity_poly.pdbx_strand_id
1 'polypeptide(L)' 'MRKYKISAILGIVLMGVSSFLACVSQTSLIVLIGNIGIMVSIGVMTYGFLHWQP' A
#
# COMPACT_ATOMS: atom_id res chain seq x y z
N MET A 1 0.08 -19.41 -6.77
CA MET A 1 -0.84 -19.10 -5.64
C MET A 1 -0.18 -18.42 -4.42
N ARG A 2 0.72 -19.07 -3.65
CA ARG A 2 1.27 -18.49 -2.39
C ARG A 2 2.00 -17.14 -2.54
N LYS A 3 2.75 -16.96 -3.64
CA LYS A 3 3.55 -15.73 -3.89
C LYS A 3 2.67 -14.49 -4.06
N TYR A 4 1.54 -14.62 -4.76
CA TYR A 4 0.59 -13.52 -4.99
C TYR A 4 -0.21 -13.18 -3.72
N LYS A 5 -0.50 -14.17 -2.88
CA LYS A 5 -1.10 -13.95 -1.54
C LYS A 5 -0.20 -13.10 -0.64
N ILE A 6 1.11 -13.41 -0.64
CA ILE A 6 2.10 -12.66 0.16
C ILE A 6 2.25 -11.24 -0.37
N SER A 7 2.24 -11.05 -1.69
CA SER A 7 2.23 -9.73 -2.33
C SER A 7 1.01 -8.88 -1.93
N ALA A 8 -0.19 -9.46 -1.90
CA ALA A 8 -1.40 -8.76 -1.47
C ALA A 8 -1.33 -8.34 0.02
N ILE A 9 -0.87 -9.22 0.89
CA ILE A 9 -0.67 -8.93 2.33
C ILE A 9 0.37 -7.83 2.52
N LEU A 10 1.47 -7.87 1.75
CA LEU A 10 2.51 -6.85 1.80
C LEU A 10 1.94 -5.47 1.41
N GLY A 11 1.09 -5.41 0.39
CA GLY A 11 0.38 -4.19 -0.02
C GLY A 11 -0.49 -3.62 1.09
N ILE A 12 -1.25 -4.46 1.81
CA ILE A 12 -2.10 -4.05 2.93
C ILE A 12 -1.27 -3.46 4.08
N VAL A 13 -0.16 -4.10 4.44
CA VAL A 13 0.73 -3.60 5.52
C VAL A 13 1.34 -2.26 5.12
N LEU A 14 1.82 -2.14 3.87
CA LEU A 14 2.38 -0.89 3.36
C LEU A 14 1.35 0.24 3.39
N MET A 15 0.12 -0.04 2.97
CA MET A 15 -0.98 0.93 2.96
C MET A 15 -1.30 1.45 4.37
N GLY A 16 -1.28 0.56 5.38
CA GLY A 16 -1.43 0.95 6.78
C GLY A 16 -0.36 1.94 7.22
N VAL A 17 0.92 1.60 7.03
CA VAL A 17 2.04 2.46 7.44
C VAL A 17 2.02 3.80 6.72
N SER A 18 1.73 3.82 5.41
CA SER A 18 1.63 5.05 4.63
C SER A 18 0.47 5.95 5.08
N SER A 19 -0.67 5.37 5.49
CA SER A 19 -1.80 6.12 6.07
C SER A 19 -1.42 6.76 7.40
N PHE A 20 -0.72 6.05 8.28
CA PHE A 20 -0.23 6.64 9.54
C PHE A 20 0.75 7.78 9.27
N LEU A 21 1.66 7.61 8.30
CA LEU A 21 2.63 8.63 7.93
C LEU A 21 1.96 9.87 7.33
N ALA A 22 0.93 9.70 6.50
CA ALA A 22 0.18 10.81 5.94
C ALA A 22 -0.64 11.57 7.01
N CYS A 23 -1.23 10.86 7.98
CA CYS A 23 -2.10 11.46 9.00
C CYS A 23 -1.34 12.08 10.19
N VAL A 24 -0.18 11.55 10.58
CA VAL A 24 0.59 12.08 11.72
C VAL A 24 1.42 13.31 11.35
N SER A 25 1.64 13.54 10.06
CA SER A 25 2.56 14.56 9.57
C SER A 25 1.87 15.88 9.28
N GLN A 26 2.38 16.98 9.84
CA GLN A 26 1.92 18.34 9.53
C GLN A 26 2.72 18.99 8.37
N THR A 27 3.83 18.38 7.99
CA THR A 27 4.69 18.86 6.91
C THR A 27 4.13 18.41 5.56
N SER A 28 3.83 19.37 4.69
CA SER A 28 3.22 19.13 3.36
C SER A 28 3.99 18.14 2.48
N LEU A 29 5.32 18.11 2.57
CA LEU A 29 6.16 17.13 1.86
C LEU A 29 5.94 15.69 2.35
N ILE A 30 5.78 15.49 3.66
CA ILE A 30 5.61 14.15 4.23
C ILE A 30 4.21 13.62 3.95
N VAL A 31 3.20 14.50 3.94
CA VAL A 31 1.83 14.17 3.52
C VAL A 31 1.79 13.74 2.05
N LEU A 32 2.50 14.46 1.17
CA LEU A 32 2.61 14.09 -0.25
C LEU A 32 3.24 12.72 -0.44
N ILE A 33 4.36 12.45 0.24
CA ILE A 33 5.06 11.16 0.20
C ILE A 33 4.15 10.04 0.73
N GLY A 34 3.44 10.29 1.84
CA GLY A 34 2.47 9.35 2.40
C GLY A 34 1.36 9.00 1.42
N ASN A 35 0.74 10.00 0.77
CA ASN A 35 -0.29 9.78 -0.24
C ASN A 35 0.22 9.02 -1.48
N ILE A 36 1.44 9.30 -1.94
CA ILE A 36 2.05 8.54 -3.04
C ILE A 36 2.26 7.08 -2.62
N GLY A 37 2.73 6.84 -1.39
CA GLY A 37 2.87 5.50 -0.82
C GLY A 37 1.54 4.73 -0.75
N ILE A 38 0.44 5.41 -0.40
CA ILE A 38 -0.91 4.83 -0.43
C ILE A 38 -1.30 4.45 -1.87
N MET A 39 -1.05 5.30 -2.87
CA MET A 39 -1.34 4.97 -4.27
C MET A 39 -0.55 3.74 -4.76
N VAL A 40 0.75 3.67 -4.45
CA VAL A 40 1.60 2.53 -4.85
C VAL A 40 1.16 1.24 -4.17
N SER A 41 0.83 1.29 -2.87
CA SER A 41 0.38 0.12 -2.12
C SER A 41 -0.96 -0.44 -2.62
N ILE A 42 -1.91 0.42 -3.00
CA ILE A 42 -3.15 0.01 -3.67
C ILE A 42 -2.82 -0.71 -4.98
N GLY A 43 -1.92 -0.17 -5.82
CA GLY A 43 -1.52 -0.81 -7.08
C GLY A 43 -0.95 -2.22 -6.89
N VAL A 44 -0.05 -2.39 -5.92
CA VAL A 44 0.54 -3.70 -5.57
C VAL A 44 -0.52 -4.68 -5.05
N MET A 45 -1.43 -4.20 -4.20
CA MET A 45 -2.53 -5.00 -3.68
C MET A 45 -3.47 -5.46 -4.80
N THR A 46 -3.89 -4.55 -5.68
CA THR A 46 -4.75 -4.86 -6.84
C THR A 46 -4.07 -5.86 -7.78
N TYR A 47 -2.78 -5.68 -8.07
CA TYR A 47 -2.02 -6.65 -8.88
C TYR A 47 -1.96 -8.04 -8.22
N GLY A 48 -1.70 -8.07 -6.91
CA GLY A 48 -1.72 -9.28 -6.10
C GLY A 48 -3.07 -9.98 -6.16
N PHE A 49 -4.18 -9.26 -6.01
CA PHE A 49 -5.53 -9.83 -6.09
C PHE A 49 -5.91 -10.30 -7.49
N LEU A 50 -5.57 -9.55 -8.53
CA LEU A 50 -5.86 -9.92 -9.93
C LEU A 50 -5.15 -11.21 -10.34
N HIS A 51 -3.91 -11.43 -9.89
CA HIS A 51 -3.15 -12.67 -10.18
C HIS A 51 -3.40 -13.79 -9.16
N TRP A 52 -4.10 -13.50 -8.06
CA TRP A 52 -4.51 -14.48 -7.06
C TRP A 52 -5.90 -15.05 -7.36
N GLN A 53 -6.33 -15.07 -8.63
CA GLN A 53 -7.56 -15.76 -9.03
C GLN A 53 -7.59 -17.19 -8.46
N PRO A 54 -8.75 -17.63 -7.91
CA PRO A 54 -8.90 -18.93 -7.27
C PRO A 54 -8.65 -20.10 -8.22
#